data_AF-A0A2X3F980-F1
#
_entry.id   AF-A0A2X3F980-F1
#
_cell.length_a   1.000
_cell.length_b   1.000
_cell.length_c   1.000
_cell.angle_alpha   90.00
_cell.angle_beta   90.00
_cell.angle_gamma   90.00
#
_symmetry.space_group_name_H-M   'P 1'
#
loop_
_entity.id
_entity.type
_entity.pdbx_description
1 polymer ?
#
loop_
_entity_poly.entity_id
_entity_poly.type
_entity_poly.pdbx_seq_one_letter_code
_entity_poly.pdbx_strand_id
1 'polypeptide(L)' 'MEGDVSEVLVKFDHPAPKEFAYMAHCHLLEHEDTGMMLGFTV' A
#
# COMPACT_ATOMS: atom_id res chain seq x y z
N MET A 1 -1.48 -22.39 -9.03
CA MET A 1 -1.58 -22.06 -7.60
C MET A 1 -2.48 -20.86 -7.49
N GLU A 2 -3.51 -20.93 -6.67
CA GLU A 2 -4.20 -19.74 -6.18
C GLU A 2 -3.28 -19.06 -5.15
N GLY A 3 -3.42 -17.74 -5.00
CA GLY A 3 -2.68 -16.99 -3.98
C GLY A 3 -3.08 -17.41 -2.55
N ASP A 4 -2.36 -16.88 -1.56
CA ASP A 4 -2.62 -17.10 -0.14
C ASP A 4 -2.70 -15.75 0.60
N VAL A 5 -3.12 -15.76 1.86
CA VAL A 5 -3.31 -14.55 2.68
C VAL A 5 -2.06 -14.24 3.49
N SER A 6 -1.73 -12.95 3.63
CA SER A 6 -0.65 -12.47 4.49
C SER A 6 -1.20 -11.50 5.54
N GLU A 7 -0.73 -11.62 6.78
CA GLU A 7 -1.05 -10.72 7.88
C GLU A 7 0.23 -10.06 8.41
N VAL A 8 0.19 -8.74 8.62
CA VAL A 8 1.34 -7.95 9.10
C VAL A 8 0.91 -7.01 10.22
N LEU A 9 1.78 -6.86 11.22
CA LEU A 9 1.59 -5.86 12.28
C LEU A 9 2.37 -4.60 11.90
N VAL A 10 1.65 -3.50 11.65
CA VAL A 10 2.24 -2.21 11.26
C VAL A 10 1.90 -1.13 12.28
N LYS A 11 2.83 -0.19 12.48
CA LYS A 11 2.67 1.00 13.31
C LYS A 11 3.17 2.21 12.51
N PHE A 12 2.42 3.29 12.53
CA PHE A 12 2.80 4.53 11.88
C PHE A 12 3.16 5.57 12.93
N ASP A 13 4.41 6.03 12.93
CA ASP A 13 4.92 7.00 13.92
C ASP A 13 4.91 8.45 13.39
N HIS A 14 4.53 8.67 12.13
CA HIS A 14 4.54 9.97 11.45
C HIS A 14 3.24 10.24 10.70
N PRO A 15 2.75 11.51 10.66
CA PRO A 15 1.52 11.87 9.96
C PRO A 15 1.72 11.89 8.43
N ALA A 16 0.66 11.58 7.71
CA ALA A 16 0.57 11.63 6.25
C ALA A 16 -0.79 12.24 5.84
N PRO A 17 -0.88 13.57 5.64
CA PRO A 17 -2.12 14.22 5.26
C PRO A 17 -2.53 13.83 3.82
N LYS A 18 -3.76 14.15 3.42
CA LYS A 18 -4.33 13.70 2.14
C LYS A 18 -3.50 14.14 0.92
N GLU A 19 -2.89 15.32 1.00
CA GLU A 19 -2.04 15.88 -0.05
C GLU A 19 -0.70 15.12 -0.20
N PHE A 20 -0.29 14.40 0.85
CA PHE A 20 0.97 13.65 0.95
C PHE A 20 0.75 12.27 1.61
N ALA A 21 -0.23 11.51 1.11
CA ALA A 21 -0.61 10.22 1.65
C ALA A 21 0.48 9.14 1.46
N TYR A 22 0.50 8.14 2.34
CA TYR A 22 1.31 6.93 2.13
C TYR A 22 0.66 6.01 1.09
N MET A 23 1.47 5.15 0.47
CA MET A 23 1.01 4.19 -0.54
C MET A 23 1.21 2.76 -0.05
N ALA A 24 0.22 1.91 -0.30
CA ALA A 24 0.36 0.45 -0.21
C ALA A 24 0.05 -0.13 -1.59
N HIS A 25 1.00 -0.88 -2.15
CA HIS A 25 0.90 -1.41 -3.51
C HIS A 25 1.69 -2.71 -3.66
N CYS A 26 1.40 -3.44 -4.74
CA CYS A 26 2.25 -4.54 -5.16
C CYS A 26 3.56 -3.97 -5.75
N HIS A 27 4.70 -4.56 -5.39
CA HIS A 27 5.99 -4.13 -5.96
C HIS A 27 6.33 -4.82 -7.30
N LEU A 28 5.35 -5.47 -7.94
CA LEU A 28 5.44 -5.81 -9.36
C LEU A 28 4.96 -4.59 -10.14
N LEU A 29 5.90 -3.89 -10.78
CA LEU A 29 5.69 -2.54 -11.30
C LEU A 29 4.57 -2.49 -12.35
N GLU A 30 4.46 -3.52 -13.19
CA GLU A 30 3.37 -3.62 -14.16
C GLU A 30 1.99 -3.69 -13.48
N HIS A 31 1.89 -4.25 -12.27
CA HIS A 31 0.64 -4.25 -11.50
C HIS A 31 0.39 -2.89 -10.82
N GLU A 32 1.44 -2.25 -10.30
CA GLU A 32 1.34 -0.91 -9.72
C GLU A 32 0.86 0.11 -10.76
N ASP A 33 1.53 0.17 -11.92
CA ASP A 33 1.24 1.09 -13.02
C ASP A 33 -0.15 0.86 -13.62
N THR A 34 -0.69 -0.37 -13.50
CA THR A 34 -2.05 -0.71 -13.92
C THR A 34 -3.09 -0.58 -12.80
N GLY A 35 -2.71 -0.03 -11.64
CA GLY A 35 -3.63 0.43 -10.60
C GLY A 35 -3.71 -0.43 -9.34
N MET A 36 -2.83 -1.42 -9.15
CA MET A 36 -2.76 -2.22 -7.91
C MET A 36 -2.05 -1.46 -6.78
N MET A 37 -2.58 -0.27 -6.47
CA MET A 37 -2.04 0.70 -5.54
C MET A 37 -3.17 1.46 -4.84
N LEU A 38 -3.01 1.70 -3.54
CA LEU A 38 -3.91 2.53 -2.75
C LEU A 38 -3.15 3.56 -1.93
N GLY A 39 -3.76 4.73 -1.75
CA GLY A 39 -3.27 5.79 -0.86
C GLY A 39 -4.07 5.83 0.45
N PHE A 40 -3.40 6.05 1.58
CA PHE A 40 -4.04 6.21 2.89
C PHE A 40 -3.37 7.30 3.73
N THR A 41 -4.18 7.96 4.57
CA THR A 41 -3.70 8.99 5.50
C THR A 41 -3.35 8.40 6.86
N VAL A 42 -2.45 9.06 7.57
CA VAL A 42 -2.10 8.79 8.98
C VAL A 42 -2.11 10.08 9.77
#